data_AF-A0A2A4C6T5-F1
#
_entry.id   AF-A0A2A4C6T5-F1
#
_cell.length_a   1.000
_cell.length_b   1.000
_cell.length_c   1.000
_cell.angle_alpha   90.00
_cell.angle_beta   90.00
_cell.angle_gamma   90.00
#
_symmetry.space_group_name_H-M   'P 1'
#
loop_
_entity.id
_entity.type
_entity.pdbx_description
1 polymer ?
#
loop_
_entity_poly.entity_id
_entity_poly.type
_entity_poly.pdbx_seq_one_letter_code
_entity_poly.pdbx_strand_id
1 'polypeptide(L)' 'MSTRTVIEINHDFLYRLLDDPVALAAMVRSICCDHQAELNDDNRRGRPLDLGGGICIIYRRHHSEVARFVTKFLSIDL' A
#
# COMPACT_ATOMS: atom_id res chain seq x y z
N MET A 1 18.92 2.96 2.38
CA MET A 1 17.87 3.90 1.93
C MET A 1 16.53 3.39 2.47
N SER A 2 15.68 4.27 3.00
CA SER A 2 14.38 3.88 3.57
C SER A 2 13.24 4.29 2.63
N THR A 3 12.35 3.34 2.34
CA THR A 3 11.15 3.52 1.50
C THR A 3 9.90 3.48 2.38
N ARG A 4 8.93 4.34 2.08
CA ARG A 4 7.60 4.33 2.71
C ARG A 4 6.57 3.83 1.72
N THR A 5 5.66 2.98 2.17
CA THR A 5 4.55 2.44 1.36
C THR A 5 3.23 2.77 2.06
N VAL A 6 2.27 3.30 1.31
CA VAL A 6 0.89 3.51 1.75
C VAL A 6 0.03 2.41 1.13
N ILE A 7 -0.70 1.70 1.99
CA ILE A 7 -1.52 0.54 1.61
C ILE A 7 -2.94 0.81 2.14
N GLU A 8 -3.93 0.55 1.29
CA GLU A 8 -5.33 0.48 1.68
C GLU A 8 -5.73 -0.98 1.79
N ILE A 9 -6.41 -1.33 2.89
CA ILE A 9 -6.89 -2.68 3.16
C ILE A 9 -8.36 -2.58 3.56
N ASN A 10 -9.21 -3.36 2.90
CA ASN A 10 -10.60 -3.52 3.28
C ASN A 10 -10.69 -4.03 4.73
N HIS A 11 -11.52 -3.39 5.54
CA HIS A 11 -11.56 -3.63 6.97
C HIS A 11 -12.04 -5.04 7.35
N ASP A 12 -12.99 -5.62 6.59
CA ASP A 12 -13.46 -6.99 6.81
C ASP A 12 -12.35 -7.99 6.44
N PHE A 13 -11.59 -7.70 5.39
CA PHE A 13 -10.45 -8.51 5.00
C PHE A 13 -9.30 -8.41 6.02
N LEU A 14 -9.05 -7.21 6.56
CA LEU A 14 -8.07 -7.01 7.62
C LEU A 14 -8.41 -7.85 8.85
N TYR A 15 -9.68 -7.87 9.28
CA TYR A 15 -10.09 -8.71 10.41
C TYR A 15 -9.78 -10.18 10.18
N ARG A 16 -10.05 -10.71 8.98
CA ARG A 16 -9.71 -12.09 8.61
C ARG A 16 -8.21 -12.35 8.62
N LEU A 17 -7.40 -11.39 8.16
CA LEU A 17 -5.94 -11.49 8.19
C LEU A 17 -5.39 -11.43 9.62
N LEU A 18 -6.05 -10.73 10.54
CA LEU A 18 -5.63 -10.69 11.94
C LEU A 18 -5.87 -12.03 12.66
N ASP A 19 -6.88 -12.80 12.22
CA ASP A 19 -7.13 -14.16 12.72
C ASP A 19 -6.09 -15.18 12.20
N ASP A 20 -5.37 -14.85 11.11
CA ASP A 20 -4.25 -15.63 10.56
C ASP A 20 -2.98 -14.78 10.40
N PRO A 21 -2.15 -14.65 11.45
CA PRO A 21 -0.95 -13.82 11.42
C PRO A 21 0.10 -14.27 10.40
N VAL A 22 0.09 -15.54 9.95
CA VAL A 22 1.00 -16.03 8.91
C VAL A 22 0.57 -15.49 7.56
N ALA A 23 -0.73 -15.51 7.26
CA ALA A 23 -1.27 -14.91 6.05
C ALA A 23 -1.02 -13.40 6.00
N LEU A 24 -1.18 -12.69 7.13
CA LEU A 24 -0.85 -11.27 7.24
C LEU A 24 0.63 -11.01 6.91
N ALA A 25 1.55 -11.78 7.49
CA ALA A 25 2.98 -11.62 7.24
C ALA A 25 3.35 -11.90 5.77
N ALA A 26 2.77 -12.93 5.16
CA ALA A 26 2.96 -13.26 3.76
C ALA A 26 2.47 -12.13 2.84
N MET A 27 1.30 -11.56 3.13
CA MET A 27 0.73 -10.43 2.41
C MET A 27 1.63 -9.19 2.51
N VAL A 28 2.08 -8.82 3.71
CA VAL A 28 2.98 -7.68 3.91
C VAL A 28 4.30 -7.88 3.18
N ARG A 29 4.86 -9.09 3.20
CA ARG A 29 6.08 -9.43 2.44
C ARG A 29 5.85 -9.24 0.94
N SER A 30 4.75 -9.75 0.40
CA SER A 30 4.41 -9.61 -1.02
C SER A 30 4.38 -8.14 -1.44
N ILE A 31 3.66 -7.31 -0.67
CA ILE A 31 3.56 -5.87 -0.91
C ILE A 31 4.92 -5.18 -0.87
N CYS A 32 5.75 -5.51 0.12
CA CYS A 32 7.01 -4.83 0.35
C CYS A 32 8.10 -5.25 -0.64
N CYS A 33 8.14 -6.54 -1.02
CA CYS A 33 9.29 -7.12 -1.69
C CYS A 33 9.02 -7.58 -3.13
N ASP A 34 7.82 -8.08 -3.42
CA ASP A 34 7.62 -8.86 -4.65
C ASP A 34 7.12 -7.98 -5.83
N HIS A 35 6.45 -6.85 -5.56
CA HIS A 35 5.87 -5.97 -6.59
C HIS A 35 6.69 -4.70 -6.91
N GLN A 36 8.02 -4.69 -6.70
CA GLN A 36 8.81 -3.45 -6.77
C GLN A 36 8.80 -2.74 -8.13
N ALA A 37 8.84 -3.48 -9.24
CA ALA A 37 8.89 -2.90 -10.58
C ALA A 37 7.52 -2.31 -10.98
N GLU A 38 6.46 -3.11 -10.83
CA GLU A 38 5.07 -2.72 -11.11
C GLU A 38 4.65 -1.48 -10.30
N LEU A 39 5.00 -1.45 -9.01
CA LEU A 39 4.72 -0.32 -8.14
C LEU A 39 5.41 0.97 -8.57
N ASN A 40 6.65 0.90 -9.04
CA ASN A 40 7.35 2.10 -9.47
C ASN A 40 6.72 2.70 -10.74
N ASP A 41 6.26 1.85 -11.66
CA ASP A 41 5.62 2.30 -12.89
C ASP A 41 4.21 2.84 -12.65
N ASP A 42 3.41 2.19 -11.81
CA ASP A 42 2.07 2.67 -11.48
C ASP A 42 2.11 3.92 -10.59
N ASN A 43 3.04 4.00 -9.63
CA ASN A 43 3.27 5.24 -8.86
C ASN A 43 3.65 6.42 -9.75
N ARG A 44 4.52 6.23 -10.75
CA ARG A 44 4.87 7.28 -11.71
C ARG A 44 3.65 7.77 -12.51
N ARG A 45 2.67 6.90 -12.71
CA ARG A 45 1.41 7.20 -13.40
C ARG A 45 0.33 7.74 -12.46
N GLY A 46 0.63 7.86 -11.17
CA GLY A 46 -0.32 8.27 -10.14
C GLY A 46 -1.48 7.27 -9.97
N ARG A 47 -1.23 5.99 -10.23
CA ARG A 47 -2.24 4.94 -10.14
C ARG A 47 -1.93 4.00 -8.97
N PRO A 48 -2.95 3.61 -8.20
CA PRO A 48 -2.80 2.52 -7.25
C PRO A 48 -2.59 1.18 -7.95
N LEU A 49 -1.85 0.28 -7.31
CA LEU A 49 -1.75 -1.12 -7.70
C LEU A 49 -2.73 -1.96 -6.88
N ASP A 50 -3.75 -2.50 -7.54
CA ASP A 50 -4.72 -3.41 -6.93
C ASP A 50 -4.16 -4.83 -6.89
N LEU A 51 -4.14 -5.44 -5.70
CA LEU A 51 -3.68 -6.81 -5.48
C LEU A 51 -4.83 -7.81 -5.36
N GLY A 52 -6.07 -7.35 -5.49
CA GLY A 52 -7.28 -8.12 -5.27
C GLY A 52 -7.60 -8.31 -3.78
N GLY A 53 -8.75 -8.92 -3.50
CA GLY A 53 -9.17 -9.22 -2.12
C GLY A 53 -9.44 -7.99 -1.25
N GLY A 54 -9.52 -6.79 -1.84
CA GLY A 54 -9.67 -5.54 -1.11
C GLY A 54 -8.35 -4.98 -0.58
N ILE A 55 -7.21 -5.37 -1.15
CA ILE A 55 -5.89 -4.80 -0.83
C ILE A 55 -5.38 -4.01 -2.02
N CYS A 56 -4.91 -2.80 -1.75
CA CYS A 56 -4.42 -1.88 -2.76
C CYS A 56 -3.18 -1.15 -2.25
N ILE A 57 -2.12 -1.09 -3.06
CA ILE A 57 -0.95 -0.27 -2.77
C ILE A 57 -1.16 1.09 -3.44
N ILE A 58 -1.34 2.13 -2.62
CA ILE A 58 -1.67 3.46 -3.12
C ILE A 58 -0.42 4.19 -3.59
N TYR A 59 0.68 4.09 -2.83
CA TYR A 59 1.89 4.87 -3.11
C TYR A 59 3.13 4.27 -2.45
N ARG A 60 4.28 4.37 -3.12
CA ARG A 60 5.61 4.12 -2.55
C ARG A 60 6.53 5.28 -2.88
N ARG A 61 7.26 5.75 -1.88
CA ARG A 61 8.18 6.89 -1.99
C ARG A 61 9.48 6.65 -1.24
N HIS A 62 10.51 7.41 -1.61
CA HIS A 62 11.64 7.57 -0.73
C HIS A 62 11.22 8.37 0.51
N HIS A 63 11.77 8.04 1.67
CA HIS A 63 11.35 8.66 2.94
C HIS A 63 11.52 10.19 3.00
N SER A 64 12.36 10.77 2.14
CA SER A 64 12.61 12.22 2.05
C SER A 64 11.63 12.98 1.15
N GLU A 65 10.83 12.27 0.35
CA GLU A 65 9.86 12.88 -0.56
C GLU A 65 8.61 13.29 0.22
N VAL A 66 8.03 14.46 -0.06
CA VAL A 66 6.76 14.91 0.54
C VAL A 66 5.60 14.37 -0.29
N ALA A 67 4.52 13.93 0.35
CA ALA A 67 3.33 13.38 -0.30
C ALA A 67 2.06 13.91 0.36
N ARG A 68 1.07 14.23 -0.48
CA ARG A 68 -0.25 14.69 -0.06
C ARG A 68 -1.31 13.76 -0.64
N PHE A 69 -2.18 13.26 0.22
CA PHE A 69 -3.29 12.38 -0.15
C PHE A 69 -4.60 13.13 0.01
N VAL A 70 -5.47 13.08 -0.99
CA VAL A 70 -6.77 13.73 -0.95
C VAL A 70 -7.83 12.64 -0.93
N THR A 71 -8.58 12.55 0.17
CA THR A 71 -9.75 11.69 0.27
C THR A 71 -11.02 12.52 -0.01
N LYS A 72 -12.16 11.85 -0.19
CA LYS A 72 -13.46 12.54 -0.34
C LYS A 72 -13.86 13.38 0.88
N PHE A 73 -13.27 13.11 2.05
CA PHE A 73 -13.67 13.73 3.31
C PHE A 73 -12.64 14.76 3.81
N LEU A 74 -11.35 14.55 3.53
CA LEU A 74 -10.27 15.45 3.95
C LEU A 74 -8.95 15.19 3.20
N SER A 75 -8.09 16.20 3.15
CA SER A 75 -6.69 16.04 2.73
C SER A 75 -5.80 15.66 3.90
N ILE A 76 -4.88 14.71 3.67
CA ILE A 76 -3.94 14.16 4.63
C ILE A 76 -2.52 14.47 4.15
N ASP A 77 -1.70 15.06 5.02
CA ASP A 77 -0.28 15.34 4.77
C ASP A 77 0.60 14.32 5.51
N LEU A 78 1.59 13.71 4.82
CA LEU A 78 2.41 12.57 5.30
C LEU A 78 3.93 12.74 5.19
#